data_AF-A0A7K2XNB0-F1
#
_entry.id   AF-A0A7K2XNB0-F1
#
_cell.length_a   1.000
_cell.length_b   1.000
_cell.length_c   1.000
_cell.angle_alpha   90.00
_cell.angle_beta   90.00
_cell.angle_gamma   90.00
#
_symmetry.space_group_name_H-M   'P 1'
#
loop_
_entity.id
_entity.type
_entity.pdbx_description
1 polymer ?
#
loop_
_entity_poly.entity_id
_entity_poly.type
_entity_poly.pdbx_seq_one_letter_code
_entity_poly.pdbx_strand_id
1 'polypeptide(L)'
;NFRQGKVLGGDRAPWLAVGPEPLVGERAYDLARLVRDRVEDLVAASAGASAARRRVNKLADSLDVDRERLRGWTLFRAVESGTRALTAGRRQDAELLLEFAGWL
;
A
#
# COMPACT_ATOMS: atom_id res chain seq x y z
N ASN A 1 -4.81 -6.71 -7.68
CA ASN A 1 -4.70 -5.49 -6.84
C ASN A 1 -5.26 -5.70 -5.42
N PHE A 2 -4.43 -5.78 -4.37
CA PHE A 2 -4.89 -5.89 -2.97
C PHE A 2 -5.16 -4.51 -2.34
N ARG A 3 -6.44 -4.26 -2.00
CA ARG A 3 -6.95 -3.01 -1.39
C ARG A 3 -8.28 -3.26 -0.69
N GLN A 4 -8.74 -2.35 0.17
CA GLN A 4 -9.95 -2.53 0.99
C GLN A 4 -11.18 -2.88 0.14
N GLY A 5 -11.36 -2.22 -1.01
CA GLY A 5 -12.50 -2.46 -1.91
C GLY A 5 -12.48 -3.82 -2.63
N LYS A 6 -11.47 -4.67 -2.39
CA LYS A 6 -11.34 -6.03 -2.93
C LYS A 6 -11.49 -7.10 -1.84
N VAL A 7 -11.96 -6.72 -0.65
CA VAL A 7 -12.33 -7.64 0.43
C VAL A 7 -13.84 -7.53 0.64
N LEU A 8 -14.55 -8.62 0.40
CA LEU A 8 -16.02 -8.68 0.48
C LEU A 8 -16.46 -9.62 1.62
N GLY A 9 -17.62 -9.35 2.21
CA GLY A 9 -18.27 -10.29 3.12
C GLY A 9 -18.84 -11.50 2.35
N GLY A 10 -18.94 -12.66 3.01
CA GLY A 10 -19.52 -13.85 2.39
C GLY A 10 -20.00 -14.89 3.39
N ASP A 11 -20.83 -15.83 2.90
CA ASP A 11 -21.43 -16.87 3.75
C ASP A 11 -20.49 -18.06 3.97
N ARG A 12 -19.65 -18.41 2.97
CA ARG A 12 -18.67 -19.51 3.07
C ARG A 12 -17.48 -19.17 3.99
N ALA A 13 -17.15 -17.89 4.09
CA ALA A 13 -16.12 -17.34 4.94
C ALA A 13 -16.44 -15.86 5.19
N PRO A 14 -16.21 -15.33 6.41
CA PRO A 14 -16.64 -13.98 6.76
C PRO A 14 -15.99 -12.89 5.89
N TRP A 15 -14.82 -13.15 5.32
CA TRP A 15 -14.11 -12.24 4.42
C TRP A 15 -13.51 -13.00 3.23
N LEU A 16 -13.70 -12.48 2.03
CA LEU A 16 -13.17 -13.02 0.78
C LEU A 16 -12.38 -11.95 0.01
N ALA A 17 -11.11 -12.22 -0.27
CA ALA A 17 -10.33 -11.42 -1.21
C ALA A 17 -10.71 -11.81 -2.65
N VAL A 18 -11.06 -10.81 -3.48
CA VAL A 18 -11.56 -11.04 -4.85
C VAL A 18 -10.74 -10.32 -5.92
N GLY A 19 -10.74 -10.86 -7.13
CA GLY A 19 -9.99 -10.32 -8.27
C GLY A 19 -8.50 -10.14 -8.01
N PRO A 20 -7.79 -11.16 -7.48
CA PRO A 20 -6.35 -11.06 -7.34
C PRO A 20 -5.70 -10.96 -8.72
N GLU A 21 -4.60 -10.22 -8.78
CA GLU A 21 -3.70 -10.18 -9.95
C GLU A 21 -2.33 -10.63 -9.42
N PRO A 22 -2.16 -11.93 -9.18
CA PRO A 22 -0.98 -12.44 -8.50
C PRO A 22 0.25 -12.28 -9.41
N LEU A 23 1.40 -12.11 -8.78
CA LEU A 23 2.70 -12.17 -9.44
C LEU A 23 3.56 -13.19 -8.71
N VAL A 24 4.25 -14.04 -9.47
CA VAL A 24 5.30 -14.92 -8.91
C VAL A 24 6.54 -14.07 -8.69
N GLY A 25 6.96 -13.92 -7.43
CA GLY A 25 8.08 -13.08 -7.07
C GLY A 25 8.15 -12.82 -5.57
N GLU A 26 8.72 -11.67 -5.21
CA GLU A 26 8.93 -11.34 -3.80
C GLU A 26 7.63 -10.99 -3.07
N ARG A 27 7.39 -11.65 -1.93
CA ARG A 27 6.16 -11.48 -1.11
C ARG A 27 5.95 -10.03 -0.66
N ALA A 28 7.04 -9.34 -0.30
CA ALA A 28 7.01 -7.94 0.12
C ALA A 28 6.53 -6.99 -0.99
N TYR A 29 6.79 -7.32 -2.27
CA TYR A 29 6.37 -6.51 -3.40
C TYR A 29 4.84 -6.40 -3.53
N ASP A 30 4.14 -7.51 -3.31
CA ASP A 30 2.68 -7.51 -3.40
C ASP A 30 2.05 -6.84 -2.18
N LEU A 31 2.59 -7.13 -0.99
CA LEU A 31 2.13 -6.55 0.28
C LEU A 31 2.30 -5.02 0.35
N ALA A 32 3.29 -4.45 -0.34
CA ALA A 32 3.51 -3.02 -0.46
C ALA A 32 2.27 -2.25 -1.00
N ARG A 33 1.37 -2.90 -1.74
CA ARG A 33 0.09 -2.29 -2.17
C ARG A 33 -0.80 -1.98 -0.98
N LEU A 34 -0.91 -2.91 -0.03
CA LEU A 34 -1.78 -2.79 1.13
C LEU A 34 -1.25 -1.75 2.14
N VAL A 35 0.07 -1.57 2.22
CA VAL A 35 0.67 -0.52 3.04
C VAL A 35 0.16 0.86 2.60
N ARG A 36 0.08 1.11 1.29
CA ARG A 36 -0.36 2.39 0.69
C ARG A 36 -1.86 2.50 0.49
N ASP A 37 -2.63 1.49 0.91
CA ASP A 37 -4.06 1.51 0.72
C ASP A 37 -4.67 2.69 1.49
N ARG A 38 -5.63 3.39 0.87
CA ARG A 38 -6.21 4.63 1.42
C ARG A 38 -5.15 5.71 1.71
N VAL A 39 -4.21 5.93 0.77
CA VAL A 39 -3.15 6.94 0.91
C VAL A 39 -3.72 8.34 1.19
N GLU A 40 -4.88 8.65 0.61
CA GLU A 40 -5.62 9.89 0.83
C GLU A 40 -6.01 10.10 2.30
N ASP A 41 -6.45 9.03 2.99
CA ASP A 41 -6.80 9.10 4.41
C ASP A 41 -5.54 9.22 5.28
N LEU A 42 -4.45 8.56 4.88
CA LEU A 42 -3.19 8.64 5.60
C LEU A 42 -2.62 10.06 5.53
N VAL A 43 -2.63 10.69 4.35
CA VAL A 43 -2.19 12.09 4.13
C VAL A 43 -3.09 13.08 4.86
N ALA A 44 -4.40 12.86 4.88
CA ALA A 44 -5.33 13.72 5.62
C ALA A 44 -5.16 13.64 7.16
N ALA A 45 -4.58 12.56 7.68
CA ALA A 45 -4.43 12.37 9.12
C ALA A 45 -3.22 13.13 9.70
N SER A 46 -3.41 13.84 10.81
CA SER A 46 -2.33 14.54 11.54
C SER A 46 -1.18 13.61 11.96
N ALA A 47 -1.46 12.33 12.16
CA ALA A 47 -0.49 11.30 12.51
C ALA A 47 -0.05 10.42 11.31
N GLY A 48 -0.28 10.86 10.07
CA GLY A 48 -0.11 10.10 8.82
C GLY A 48 1.22 9.37 8.69
N ALA A 49 2.34 10.10 8.80
CA ALA A 49 3.68 9.51 8.71
C ALA A 49 3.93 8.42 9.77
N SER A 50 3.47 8.65 11.01
CA SER A 50 3.59 7.65 12.09
C SER A 50 2.70 6.43 11.83
N ALA A 51 1.50 6.63 11.27
CA ALA A 51 0.58 5.57 10.91
C ALA A 51 1.10 4.71 9.75
N ALA A 52 1.73 5.33 8.75
CA ALA A 52 2.38 4.65 7.64
C ALA A 52 3.50 3.72 8.13
N ARG A 53 4.42 4.23 8.96
CA ARG A 53 5.50 3.41 9.56
C ARG A 53 4.97 2.27 10.43
N ARG A 54 3.95 2.53 11.27
CA ARG A 54 3.29 1.48 12.05
C ARG A 54 2.65 0.42 11.16
N ARG A 55 2.06 0.82 10.03
CA ARG A 55 1.42 -0.09 9.09
C ARG A 55 2.43 -1.01 8.40
N VAL A 56 3.60 -0.49 8.01
CA VAL A 56 4.71 -1.33 7.52
C VAL A 56 5.04 -2.41 8.54
N ASN A 57 5.34 -2.03 9.79
CA ASN A 57 5.72 -2.99 10.82
C ASN A 57 4.61 -4.02 11.08
N LYS A 58 3.36 -3.57 11.23
CA LYS A 58 2.23 -4.46 11.50
C LYS A 58 2.01 -5.47 10.38
N LEU A 59 2.09 -5.05 9.11
CA LEU A 59 1.87 -5.94 7.97
C LEU A 59 3.03 -6.92 7.77
N ALA A 60 4.27 -6.45 7.94
CA ALA A 60 5.46 -7.29 7.94
C ALA A 60 5.36 -8.40 9.00
N ASP A 61 5.04 -8.01 10.25
CA ASP A 61 4.90 -8.96 11.36
C ASP A 61 3.74 -9.94 11.15
N SER A 62 2.60 -9.46 10.63
CA SER A 62 1.40 -10.30 10.45
C SER A 62 1.58 -11.38 9.38
N LEU A 63 2.52 -11.20 8.45
CA LEU A 63 2.72 -12.09 7.31
C LEU A 63 4.14 -12.69 7.25
N ASP A 64 4.94 -12.48 8.30
CA ASP A 64 6.33 -12.95 8.39
C ASP A 64 7.14 -12.57 7.13
N VAL A 65 7.22 -11.26 6.90
CA VAL A 65 7.98 -10.62 5.82
C VAL A 65 8.97 -9.65 6.45
N ASP A 66 10.18 -9.58 5.90
CA ASP A 66 11.20 -8.63 6.37
C ASP A 66 10.69 -7.17 6.29
N ARG A 67 10.82 -6.44 7.39
CA ARG A 67 10.30 -5.07 7.54
C ARG A 67 10.99 -4.08 6.60
N GLU A 68 12.31 -4.16 6.47
CA GLU A 68 13.07 -3.26 5.61
C GLU A 68 12.80 -3.56 4.13
N ARG A 69 12.62 -4.84 3.76
CA ARG A 69 12.18 -5.22 2.41
C ARG A 69 10.79 -4.69 2.12
N LEU A 70 9.83 -4.82 3.04
CA LEU A 70 8.50 -4.25 2.86
C LEU A 70 8.54 -2.73 2.75
N ARG A 71 9.32 -2.06 3.59
CA ARG A 71 9.55 -0.61 3.53
C ARG A 71 10.10 -0.19 2.16
N GLY A 72 11.16 -0.84 1.70
CA GLY A 72 11.81 -0.56 0.41
C GLY A 72 10.86 -0.77 -0.77
N TRP A 73 10.11 -1.88 -0.80
CA TRP A 73 9.11 -2.11 -1.83
C TRP A 73 7.95 -1.13 -1.76
N THR A 74 7.54 -0.71 -0.57
CA THR A 74 6.52 0.31 -0.41
C THR A 74 6.99 1.64 -0.99
N LEU A 75 8.23 2.05 -0.71
CA LEU A 75 8.83 3.26 -1.27
C LEU A 75 8.88 3.19 -2.80
N PHE A 76 9.42 2.10 -3.35
CA PHE A 76 9.46 1.88 -4.80
C PHE A 76 8.08 2.01 -5.43
N ARG A 77 7.07 1.34 -4.86
CA ARG A 77 5.71 1.34 -5.39
C ARG A 77 5.01 2.70 -5.23
N ALA A 78 5.31 3.45 -4.17
CA ALA A 78 4.79 4.81 -3.99
C ALA A 78 5.33 5.73 -5.08
N VAL A 79 6.65 5.72 -5.28
CA VAL A 79 7.32 6.55 -6.30
C VAL A 79 6.88 6.14 -7.71
N GLU A 80 6.91 4.86 -8.06
CA GLU A 80 6.45 4.37 -9.37
C GLU A 80 5.01 4.79 -9.66
N SER A 81 4.11 4.62 -8.69
CA SER A 81 2.71 4.97 -8.90
C SER A 81 2.51 6.49 -8.97
N GLY A 82 3.28 7.25 -8.19
CA GLY A 82 3.25 8.72 -8.18
C GLY A 82 3.77 9.31 -9.49
N THR A 83 4.90 8.83 -10.00
CA THR A 83 5.45 9.27 -11.29
C THR A 83 4.50 8.91 -12.44
N ARG A 84 3.93 7.70 -12.43
CA ARG A 84 2.92 7.28 -13.42
C ARG A 84 1.65 8.14 -13.35
N ALA A 85 1.20 8.53 -12.16
CA ALA A 85 0.06 9.44 -11.99
C ALA A 85 0.38 10.83 -12.56
N LEU A 86 1.59 11.35 -12.32
CA LEU A 86 2.05 12.62 -12.85
C LEU A 86 2.11 12.61 -14.38
N THR A 87 2.68 11.56 -14.99
CA THR A 87 2.70 11.38 -16.44
C THR A 87 1.29 11.31 -17.05
N ALA A 88 0.33 10.77 -16.30
CA ALA A 88 -1.08 10.71 -16.72
C ALA A 88 -1.88 12.00 -16.44
N GLY A 89 -1.24 13.09 -15.99
CA GLY A 89 -1.90 14.35 -15.66
C GLY A 89 -2.71 14.35 -14.36
N ARG A 90 -2.65 13.26 -13.57
CA ARG A 90 -3.34 13.15 -12.28
C ARG A 90 -2.46 13.71 -11.16
N ARG A 91 -2.33 15.03 -11.15
CA ARG A 91 -1.41 15.74 -10.25
C ARG A 91 -1.71 15.48 -8.77
N GLN A 92 -2.98 15.56 -8.37
CA GLN A 92 -3.38 15.34 -6.97
C GLN A 92 -2.99 13.95 -6.48
N ASP A 93 -3.28 12.91 -7.27
CA ASP A 93 -2.88 11.52 -6.94
C ASP A 93 -1.35 11.39 -6.81
N ALA A 94 -0.61 12.05 -7.70
CA ALA A 94 0.86 12.03 -7.67
C ALA A 94 1.41 12.68 -6.40
N GLU A 95 0.89 13.86 -6.02
CA GLU A 95 1.31 14.58 -4.81
C GLU A 95 1.09 13.74 -3.55
N LEU A 96 -0.10 13.12 -3.39
CA LEU A 96 -0.40 12.24 -2.26
C LEU A 96 0.57 11.04 -2.19
N LEU A 97 0.86 10.42 -3.33
CA LEU A 97 1.74 9.26 -3.41
C LEU A 97 3.20 9.60 -3.12
N LEU A 98 3.67 10.76 -3.58
CA LEU A 98 5.04 11.23 -3.37
C LEU A 98 5.24 11.81 -1.97
N GLU A 99 4.23 12.45 -1.38
CA GLU A 99 4.24 12.83 0.03
C GLU A 99 4.35 11.60 0.93
N PHE A 100 3.48 10.60 0.68
CA PHE A 100 3.54 9.33 1.41
C PHE A 100 4.89 8.63 1.25
N ALA A 101 5.50 8.68 0.07
CA ALA A 101 6.85 8.14 -0.18
C ALA A 101 7.90 8.80 0.73
N GLY A 102 7.78 10.12 0.98
CA GLY A 102 8.68 10.86 1.86
C GLY A 102 8.60 10.49 3.34
N TRP A 103 7.60 9.71 3.77
CA TRP A 103 7.45 9.28 5.16
C TRP A 103 8.11 7.96 5.49
N LEU A 104 8.39 7.16 4.46
CA LEU A 104 8.94 5.81 4.58
C LEU A 104 10.43 5.86 4.81
#